data_AF-A0A316BGQ8-F1
#
_entry.id   AF-A0A316BGQ8-F1
#
_cell.length_a   1.000
_cell.length_b   1.000
_cell.length_c   1.000
_cell.angle_alpha   90.00
_cell.angle_beta   90.00
_cell.angle_gamma   90.00
#
_symmetry.space_group_name_H-M   'P 1'
#
loop_
_entity.id
_entity.type
_entity.pdbx_description
1 polymer ?
#
loop_
_entity_poly.entity_id
_entity_poly.type
_entity_poly.pdbx_seq_one_letter_code
_entity_poly.pdbx_strand_id
1 'polypeptide(L)'
;MSEYIILSIFLFLGAFIAAAATITGLLLGYRTKKSKNKEAPYECGMETYGNARIQFKVGYYIFALLFLVFDVEALFLLPVFANFKEIMAGNTFLSPVVVVIDLVIFLAILIAGLLYAWKKGVLKWE
;
A
#
# COMPACT_ATOMS: atom_id res chain seq x y z
N MET A 1 -22.65 3.94 14.21
CA MET A 1 -23.42 3.35 13.09
C MET A 1 -23.67 4.36 11.98
N SER A 2 -24.16 5.58 12.28
CA SER A 2 -24.31 6.67 11.28
C SER A 2 -23.01 6.98 10.51
N GLU A 3 -21.86 7.04 11.19
CA GLU A 3 -20.56 7.32 10.54
C GLU A 3 -20.14 6.25 9.52
N TYR A 4 -20.35 4.97 9.81
CA TYR A 4 -20.07 3.89 8.86
C TYR A 4 -20.99 3.93 7.63
N ILE A 5 -22.23 4.39 7.82
CA ILE A 5 -23.17 4.61 6.71
C ILE A 5 -22.65 5.76 5.83
N ILE A 6 -22.18 6.85 6.44
CA ILE A 6 -21.58 7.98 5.71
C ILE A 6 -20.34 7.52 4.92
N LEU A 7 -19.42 6.77 5.54
CA LEU A 7 -18.24 6.22 4.86
C LEU A 7 -18.62 5.33 3.67
N SER A 8 -19.64 4.48 3.85
CA SER A 8 -20.14 3.60 2.79
C SER A 8 -20.72 4.42 1.63
N ILE A 9 -21.52 5.45 1.95
CA ILE A 9 -22.07 6.36 0.93
C ILE A 9 -20.95 7.04 0.13
N PHE A 10 -19.91 7.55 0.79
CA PHE A 10 -18.77 8.15 0.10
C PHE A 10 -18.02 7.17 -0.79
N LEU A 11 -17.80 5.94 -0.32
CA LEU A 11 -17.16 4.88 -1.11
C LEU A 11 -17.96 4.58 -2.39
N PHE A 12 -19.28 4.38 -2.25
CA PHE A 12 -20.15 4.09 -3.39
C PHE A 12 -20.30 5.29 -4.33
N LEU A 13 -20.37 6.50 -3.80
CA LEU A 13 -20.42 7.72 -4.61
C LEU A 13 -19.14 7.90 -5.42
N GLY A 14 -17.96 7.69 -4.82
CA GLY A 14 -16.68 7.75 -5.52
C GLY A 14 -16.58 6.71 -6.64
N ALA A 15 -16.96 5.46 -6.35
CA ALA A 15 -17.01 4.40 -7.34
C ALA A 15 -18.01 4.71 -8.47
N PHE A 16 -19.18 5.26 -8.13
CA PHE A 16 -20.20 5.67 -9.09
C PHE A 16 -19.68 6.78 -10.02
N ILE A 17 -19.02 7.81 -9.48
CA ILE A 17 -18.46 8.90 -10.28
C ILE A 17 -17.38 8.36 -11.24
N ALA A 18 -16.47 7.49 -10.76
CA ALA A 18 -15.45 6.88 -11.59
C ALA A 18 -16.05 6.01 -12.72
N ALA A 19 -17.07 5.21 -12.40
CA ALA A 19 -17.79 4.41 -13.38
C ALA A 19 -18.54 5.28 -14.39
N ALA A 20 -19.28 6.30 -13.92
CA ALA A 20 -20.02 7.23 -14.77
C ALA A 20 -19.10 7.99 -15.73
N ALA A 21 -17.95 8.48 -15.24
CA ALA A 21 -16.93 9.13 -16.08
C ALA A 21 -16.41 8.17 -17.16
N THR A 22 -16.10 6.93 -16.79
CA THR A 22 -15.61 5.90 -17.73
C THR A 22 -16.68 5.54 -18.76
N ILE A 23 -17.93 5.32 -18.35
CA ILE A 23 -19.07 5.01 -19.24
C ILE A 23 -19.32 6.18 -20.19
N THR A 24 -19.31 7.40 -19.68
CA THR A 24 -19.50 8.60 -20.50
C THR A 24 -18.40 8.72 -21.54
N GLY A 25 -17.13 8.49 -21.17
CA GLY A 25 -16.01 8.43 -22.12
C GLY A 25 -16.16 7.32 -23.16
N LEU A 26 -16.69 6.16 -22.78
CA LEU A 26 -16.94 5.04 -23.69
C LEU A 26 -18.11 5.29 -24.65
N LEU A 27 -19.14 6.04 -24.22
CA LEU A 27 -20.33 6.36 -25.02
C LEU A 27 -20.12 7.55 -25.95
N LEU A 28 -19.47 8.62 -25.46
CA LEU A 28 -19.24 9.85 -26.21
C LEU A 28 -17.93 9.83 -27.02
N GLY A 29 -16.98 8.95 -26.67
CA GLY A 29 -15.70 8.86 -27.35
C GLY A 29 -15.82 8.44 -28.81
N TYR A 30 -15.13 9.15 -29.70
CA TYR A 30 -15.09 8.81 -31.13
C TYR A 30 -14.42 7.44 -31.34
N ARG A 31 -15.20 6.45 -31.79
CA ARG A 31 -14.70 5.09 -32.05
C ARG A 31 -14.26 4.96 -33.50
N THR A 32 -12.96 4.85 -33.72
CA THR A 32 -12.44 4.40 -35.03
C THR A 32 -12.66 2.90 -35.19
N LYS A 33 -12.77 2.41 -36.44
CA LYS A 33 -12.76 0.97 -36.73
C LYS A 33 -11.57 0.29 -36.06
N LYS A 34 -11.83 -0.86 -35.43
CA LYS A 34 -10.78 -1.75 -34.92
C LYS A 34 -9.87 -2.14 -36.08
N SER A 35 -8.58 -1.97 -35.90
CA SER A 35 -7.57 -2.41 -36.85
C SER A 35 -6.44 -3.09 -36.09
N LYS A 36 -5.78 -4.06 -36.74
CA LYS A 36 -4.65 -4.81 -36.15
C LYS A 36 -3.59 -3.86 -35.57
N ASN A 37 -3.30 -2.75 -36.25
CA ASN A 37 -2.29 -1.79 -35.83
C ASN A 37 -2.72 -0.90 -34.65
N LYS A 38 -4.04 -0.65 -34.46
CA LYS A 38 -4.54 0.13 -33.31
C LYS A 38 -4.59 -0.67 -32.02
N GLU A 39 -4.80 -1.98 -32.13
CA GLU A 39 -4.86 -2.91 -30.99
C GLU A 39 -3.49 -3.56 -30.70
N ALA A 40 -2.49 -3.34 -31.56
CA ALA A 40 -1.12 -3.81 -31.34
C ALA A 40 -0.48 -3.08 -30.15
N PRO A 41 0.33 -3.76 -29.33
CA PRO A 41 1.16 -3.12 -28.33
C PRO A 41 2.09 -2.08 -28.97
N TYR A 42 2.39 -1.02 -28.22
CA TYR A 42 3.24 0.05 -28.72
C TYR A 42 4.70 -0.40 -28.79
N GLU A 43 5.25 -0.47 -30.00
CA GLU A 43 6.68 -0.71 -30.26
C GLU A 43 7.11 0.07 -31.53
N CYS A 44 6.71 1.34 -31.65
CA CYS A 44 7.03 2.20 -32.80
C CYS A 44 6.70 1.59 -34.19
N GLY A 45 5.67 0.73 -34.27
CA GLY A 45 5.26 0.05 -35.52
C GLY A 45 6.03 -1.24 -35.83
N MET A 46 6.94 -1.64 -34.95
CA MET A 46 7.61 -2.94 -35.01
C MET A 46 6.73 -4.04 -34.43
N GLU A 47 6.87 -5.26 -34.94
CA GLU A 47 6.24 -6.42 -34.30
C GLU A 47 6.95 -6.69 -32.97
N THR A 48 6.17 -6.91 -31.91
CA THR A 48 6.72 -7.22 -30.59
C THR A 48 7.38 -8.59 -30.61
N TYR A 49 8.58 -8.69 -30.07
CA TYR A 49 9.31 -9.94 -29.93
C TYR A 49 9.25 -10.45 -28.49
N GLY A 50 9.00 -11.75 -28.34
CA GLY A 50 9.01 -12.43 -27.04
C GLY A 50 7.69 -12.36 -26.28
N ASN A 51 7.69 -12.98 -25.10
CA ASN A 51 6.54 -13.03 -24.20
C ASN A 51 6.64 -11.87 -23.18
N ALA A 52 5.53 -11.19 -22.91
CA ALA A 52 5.46 -10.16 -21.87
C ALA A 52 5.64 -10.72 -20.44
N ARG A 53 5.46 -12.03 -20.24
CA ARG A 53 5.64 -12.72 -18.96
C ARG A 53 7.10 -13.12 -18.75
N ILE A 54 7.94 -12.13 -18.50
CA ILE A 54 9.33 -12.34 -18.07
C ILE A 54 9.44 -12.29 -16.55
N GLN A 55 10.53 -12.85 -16.02
CA GLN A 55 10.86 -12.70 -14.61
C GLN A 55 11.39 -11.29 -14.37
N PHE A 56 10.65 -10.49 -13.60
CA PHE A 56 11.11 -9.19 -13.12
C PHE A 56 12.15 -9.36 -12.01
N LYS A 57 12.90 -8.28 -11.73
CA LYS A 57 13.92 -8.29 -10.67
C LYS A 57 13.32 -8.73 -9.34
N VAL A 58 13.97 -9.68 -8.65
CA VAL A 58 13.51 -10.21 -7.35
C VAL A 58 13.43 -9.10 -6.28
N GLY A 59 14.12 -7.98 -6.46
CA GLY A 59 14.07 -6.82 -5.56
C GLY A 59 12.65 -6.32 -5.26
N TYR A 60 11.73 -6.34 -6.24
CA TYR A 60 10.33 -5.94 -6.01
C TYR A 60 9.63 -6.82 -4.97
N TYR A 61 9.90 -8.13 -5.03
CA TYR A 61 9.34 -9.09 -4.08
C TYR A 61 9.91 -8.88 -2.67
N ILE A 62 11.23 -8.68 -2.54
CA ILE A 62 11.86 -8.48 -1.24
C ILE A 62 11.37 -7.16 -0.61
N PHE A 63 11.19 -6.11 -1.42
CA PHE A 63 10.64 -4.84 -0.96
C PHE A 63 9.20 -5.00 -0.45
N ALA A 64 8.34 -5.70 -1.21
CA ALA A 64 6.95 -5.95 -0.80
C ALA A 64 6.88 -6.77 0.50
N LEU A 65 7.74 -7.79 0.65
CA LEU A 65 7.82 -8.60 1.86
C LEU A 65 8.30 -7.77 3.06
N LEU A 66 9.34 -6.94 2.88
CA LEU A 66 9.83 -6.05 3.91
C LEU A 66 8.75 -5.04 4.34
N PHE A 67 8.04 -4.44 3.37
CA PHE A 67 6.92 -3.55 3.64
C PHE A 67 5.81 -4.24 4.45
N LEU A 68 5.42 -5.46 4.05
CA LEU A 68 4.38 -6.22 4.76
C LEU A 68 4.76 -6.50 6.22
N VAL A 69 6.02 -6.88 6.48
CA VAL A 69 6.49 -7.11 7.86
C VAL A 69 6.40 -5.81 8.68
N PHE A 70 6.90 -4.69 8.14
CA PHE A 70 6.80 -3.40 8.81
C PHE A 70 5.36 -2.95 9.04
N ASP A 71 4.45 -3.21 8.10
CA ASP A 71 3.03 -2.85 8.21
C ASP A 71 2.33 -3.63 9.33
N VAL A 72 2.61 -4.94 9.42
CA VAL A 72 2.10 -5.79 10.51
C VAL A 72 2.65 -5.32 11.86
N GLU A 73 3.93 -4.94 11.93
CA GLU A 73 4.51 -4.43 13.17
C GLU A 73 3.90 -3.07 13.57
N ALA A 74 3.66 -2.17 12.61
CA ALA A 74 2.99 -0.90 12.87
C ALA A 74 1.54 -1.09 13.36
N LEU A 75 0.84 -2.15 12.92
CA LEU A 75 -0.50 -2.49 13.40
C LEU A 75 -0.52 -2.74 14.91
N PHE A 76 0.54 -3.31 15.50
CA PHE A 76 0.64 -3.51 16.94
C PHE A 76 0.74 -2.21 17.75
N LEU A 77 1.14 -1.10 17.12
CA LEU A 77 1.19 0.20 17.78
C LEU A 77 -0.20 0.85 17.92
N LEU A 78 -1.16 0.49 17.07
CA LEU A 78 -2.48 1.14 17.03
C LEU A 78 -3.24 1.05 18.36
N PRO A 79 -3.37 -0.12 19.02
CA PRO A 79 -4.09 -0.20 20.30
C PRO A 79 -3.40 0.59 21.41
N VAL A 80 -2.06 0.62 21.41
CA VAL A 80 -1.28 1.37 22.39
C VAL A 80 -1.50 2.87 22.21
N PHE A 81 -1.47 3.37 20.97
CA PHE A 81 -1.72 4.78 20.68
C PHE A 81 -3.17 5.19 20.92
N ALA A 82 -4.14 4.34 20.58
CA ALA A 82 -5.55 4.60 20.83
C ALA A 82 -5.84 4.83 22.33
N ASN A 83 -5.15 4.11 23.21
CA ASN A 83 -5.34 4.17 24.66
C ASN A 83 -4.21 4.93 25.40
N PHE A 84 -3.32 5.60 24.66
CA PHE A 84 -2.08 6.17 25.23
C PHE A 84 -2.34 7.15 26.37
N LYS A 85 -3.39 7.98 26.25
CA LYS A 85 -3.76 8.95 27.29
C LYS A 85 -4.16 8.28 28.61
N GLU A 86 -4.95 7.21 28.54
CA GLU A 86 -5.41 6.49 29.73
C GLU A 86 -4.28 5.72 30.40
N ILE A 87 -3.42 5.10 29.59
CA ILE A 87 -2.20 4.42 30.05
C ILE A 87 -1.29 5.41 30.77
N MET A 88 -1.00 6.57 30.16
CA MET A 88 -0.10 7.57 30.75
C MET A 88 -0.70 8.25 32.00
N ALA A 89 -2.02 8.31 32.11
CA ALA A 89 -2.70 8.79 33.31
C ALA A 89 -2.65 7.78 34.49
N GLY A 90 -2.17 6.56 34.26
CA GLY A 90 -2.10 5.52 35.29
C GLY A 90 -3.47 4.91 35.65
N ASN A 91 -4.49 5.12 34.81
CA ASN A 91 -5.86 4.64 35.04
C ASN A 91 -6.07 3.20 34.54
N THR A 92 -5.02 2.56 34.02
CA THR A 92 -5.03 1.20 33.46
C THR A 92 -4.15 0.27 34.32
N PHE A 93 -4.35 -1.04 34.18
CA PHE A 93 -3.52 -2.06 34.85
C PHE A 93 -2.03 -2.00 34.44
N LEU A 94 -1.72 -1.48 33.24
CA LEU A 94 -0.35 -1.36 32.77
C LEU A 94 0.36 -0.15 33.37
N SER A 95 1.59 -0.34 33.85
CA SER A 95 2.44 0.76 34.29
C SER A 95 2.89 1.62 33.10
N PRO A 96 2.73 2.96 33.15
CA PRO A 96 3.16 3.87 32.08
C PRO A 96 4.63 3.68 31.70
N VAL A 97 5.49 3.46 32.70
CA VAL A 97 6.94 3.31 32.51
C VAL A 97 7.25 2.06 31.69
N VAL A 98 6.56 0.95 31.97
CA VAL A 98 6.76 -0.31 31.25
C VAL A 98 6.34 -0.16 29.79
N VAL A 99 5.19 0.46 29.53
CA VAL A 99 4.69 0.67 28.16
C VAL A 99 5.65 1.54 27.35
N VAL A 100 6.22 2.60 27.94
CA VAL A 100 7.21 3.44 27.25
C VAL A 100 8.49 2.65 26.94
N ILE A 101 8.98 1.83 27.87
CA ILE A 101 10.16 0.99 27.65
C ILE A 101 9.89 -0.01 26.50
N ASP A 102 8.73 -0.68 26.52
CA ASP A 102 8.35 -1.63 25.49
C ASP A 102 8.24 -0.95 24.11
N LEU A 103 7.65 0.24 24.03
CA LEU A 103 7.57 1.02 22.80
C LEU A 103 8.96 1.41 22.26
N VAL A 104 9.89 1.79 23.15
CA VAL A 104 11.26 2.13 22.77
C VAL A 104 11.99 0.90 22.25
N ILE A 105 11.88 -0.25 22.92
CA ILE A 105 12.49 -1.51 22.49
C ILE A 105 11.89 -1.95 21.16
N PHE A 106 10.57 -1.89 21.02
CA PHE A 106 9.86 -2.24 19.79
C PHE A 106 10.33 -1.39 18.61
N LEU A 107 10.40 -0.06 18.80
CA LEU A 107 10.89 0.85 17.77
C LEU A 107 12.38 0.64 17.46
N ALA A 108 13.20 0.30 18.46
CA ALA A 108 14.61 -0.02 18.24
C ALA A 108 14.77 -1.28 17.37
N ILE A 109 13.94 -2.30 17.57
CA ILE A 109 13.92 -3.52 16.72
C ILE A 109 13.54 -3.17 15.28
N LEU A 110 12.50 -2.36 15.08
CA LEU A 110 12.08 -1.88 13.76
C LEU A 110 13.23 -1.18 13.01
N ILE A 111 13.86 -0.22 13.68
CA ILE A 111 14.97 0.55 13.12
C ILE A 111 16.15 -0.37 12.83
N ALA A 112 16.48 -1.31 13.72
CA ALA A 112 17.57 -2.27 13.51
C ALA A 112 17.31 -3.17 12.28
N GLY A 113 16.08 -3.65 12.11
CA GLY A 113 15.67 -4.42 10.92
C GLY A 113 15.84 -3.62 9.64
N LEU A 114 15.42 -2.35 9.64
CA LEU A 114 15.57 -1.46 8.49
C LEU A 114 17.04 -1.17 8.17
N LEU A 115 17.85 -0.86 9.18
CA LEU A 115 19.28 -0.64 9.03
C LEU A 115 20.00 -1.87 8.47
N TYR A 116 19.62 -3.06 8.91
CA TYR A 116 20.17 -4.31 8.39
C TYR A 116 19.82 -4.50 6.90
N ALA A 117 18.54 -4.32 6.53
CA ALA A 117 18.08 -4.42 5.15
C ALA A 117 18.81 -3.39 4.24
N TRP A 118 19.01 -2.18 4.73
CA TRP A 118 19.75 -1.14 4.03
C TRP A 118 21.23 -1.52 3.84
N LYS A 119 21.91 -1.99 4.90
CA LYS A 119 23.31 -2.41 4.83
C LYS A 119 23.50 -3.58 3.85
N LYS A 120 22.52 -4.48 3.75
CA LYS A 120 22.52 -5.59 2.77
C LYS A 120 22.24 -5.14 1.33
N GLY A 121 21.93 -3.86 1.11
CA GLY A 121 21.67 -3.33 -0.23
C GLY A 121 20.35 -3.79 -0.82
N VAL A 122 19.45 -4.38 -0.03
CA VAL A 122 18.12 -4.84 -0.47
C VAL A 122 17.25 -3.67 -0.94
N LEU A 123 17.50 -2.49 -0.37
CA LEU A 123 16.82 -1.24 -0.72
C LEU A 123 17.45 -0.51 -1.92
N LYS A 124 18.54 -1.02 -2.49
CA LYS A 124 19.16 -0.39 -3.66
C LYS A 124 18.35 -0.74 -4.90
N TRP A 125 17.94 0.30 -5.61
CA TRP A 125 17.29 0.19 -6.91
C TRP A 125 18.34 0.30 -8.01
N GLU A 126 18.36 -0.69 -8.90
CA GLU A 126 19.02 -0.67 -10.20
C GLU A 126 17.99 -0.86 -11.30
#